data_AF-A0AAV2J1I9-F1
#
_entry.id   AF-A0AAV2J1I9-F1
#
_cell.length_a   1.000
_cell.length_b   1.000
_cell.length_c   1.000
_cell.angle_alpha   90.00
_cell.angle_beta   90.00
_cell.angle_gamma   90.00
#
_symmetry.space_group_name_H-M   'P 1'
#
loop_
_entity.id
_entity.type
_entity.pdbx_description
1 polymer ?
#
loop_
_entity_poly.entity_id
_entity_poly.type
_entity_poly.pdbx_seq_one_letter_code
_entity_poly.pdbx_strand_id
1 'polypeptide(L)'
;METESCRVRTFPKDSAGLLGRDTVRALMYYALKVWSDIAPLNFHEVAGSDADIQIDFTKADHDDGYPFDGPGGTVAHAFFPGERFTAGDTHFDDDEAWTFRSPGMGTLCVFLCCANVR
;
A
#
# COMPACT_ATOMS: atom_id res chain seq x y z
N MET A 1 0.41 23.25 -1.75
CA MET A 1 -0.06 21.86 -1.68
C MET A 1 1.09 21.03 -2.17
N GLU A 2 1.65 20.24 -1.27
CA GLU A 2 2.75 19.33 -1.56
C GLU A 2 2.20 18.14 -2.37
N THR A 3 2.98 17.63 -3.31
CA THR A 3 2.52 16.63 -4.27
C THR A 3 3.46 15.44 -4.23
N GLU A 4 2.91 14.31 -3.82
CA GLU A 4 3.62 13.04 -3.73
C GLU A 4 3.19 12.14 -4.89
N SER A 5 4.15 11.50 -5.54
CA SER A 5 3.94 10.47 -6.54
C SER A 5 3.80 9.11 -5.87
N CYS A 6 2.83 8.31 -6.33
CA CYS A 6 2.66 6.95 -5.85
C CYS A 6 2.58 5.95 -7.00
N ARG A 7 2.88 4.69 -6.72
CA ARG A 7 2.76 3.62 -7.70
C ARG A 7 2.43 2.29 -7.07
N VAL A 8 1.38 1.64 -7.57
CA VAL A 8 1.13 0.22 -7.29
C VAL A 8 2.04 -0.62 -8.18
N ARG A 9 3.14 -1.12 -7.62
CA ARG A 9 4.20 -1.85 -8.34
C ARG A 9 3.84 -3.33 -8.47
N THR A 10 3.33 -3.93 -7.39
CA THR A 10 2.82 -5.31 -7.38
C THR A 10 1.38 -5.36 -6.88
N PHE A 11 0.73 -6.51 -7.06
CA PHE A 11 -0.71 -6.70 -6.80
C PHE A 11 -0.90 -8.03 -6.08
N PRO A 12 -1.97 -8.17 -5.27
CA PRO A 12 -2.16 -9.35 -4.45
C PRO A 12 -2.37 -10.58 -5.35
N LYS A 13 -1.42 -11.50 -5.37
CA LYS A 13 -1.42 -12.65 -6.28
C LYS A 13 -2.41 -13.71 -5.78
N ASP A 14 -2.42 -13.96 -4.49
CA ASP A 14 -3.27 -14.97 -3.87
C ASP A 14 -4.74 -14.55 -3.85
N SER A 15 -5.01 -13.24 -3.95
CA SER A 15 -6.34 -12.66 -4.07
C SER A 15 -6.67 -12.18 -5.49
N ALA A 16 -5.87 -12.50 -6.52
CA ALA A 16 -6.06 -11.99 -7.88
C ALA A 16 -7.41 -12.39 -8.52
N GLY A 17 -8.01 -13.50 -8.08
CA GLY A 17 -9.34 -13.93 -8.52
C GLY A 17 -10.49 -13.12 -7.90
N LEU A 18 -10.22 -12.37 -6.83
CA LEU A 18 -11.21 -11.60 -6.06
C LEU A 18 -11.00 -10.08 -6.21
N LEU A 19 -9.74 -9.65 -6.35
CA LEU A 19 -9.35 -8.25 -6.47
C LEU A 19 -8.64 -8.00 -7.80
N GLY A 20 -9.38 -7.42 -8.75
CA GLY A 20 -8.80 -6.94 -10.00
C GLY A 20 -7.86 -5.75 -9.77
N ARG A 21 -6.87 -5.59 -10.67
CA ARG A 21 -5.87 -4.51 -10.58
C ARG A 21 -6.48 -3.12 -10.50
N ASP A 22 -7.54 -2.86 -11.26
CA ASP A 22 -8.24 -1.57 -11.26
C ASP A 22 -8.96 -1.32 -9.93
N THR A 23 -9.51 -2.36 -9.32
CA THR A 23 -10.07 -2.29 -7.97
C THR A 23 -8.98 -1.95 -6.96
N VAL A 24 -7.82 -2.61 -7.01
CA VAL A 24 -6.70 -2.32 -6.11
C VAL A 24 -6.23 -0.86 -6.27
N ARG A 25 -6.03 -0.38 -7.50
CA ARG A 25 -5.67 1.03 -7.76
C ARG A 25 -6.70 2.00 -7.21
N ALA A 26 -7.98 1.74 -7.45
CA ALA A 26 -9.06 2.57 -6.92
C ALA A 26 -9.04 2.60 -5.38
N LEU A 27 -8.81 1.46 -4.73
CA LEU A 27 -8.72 1.38 -3.27
C LEU A 27 -7.52 2.15 -2.73
N MET A 28 -6.36 2.06 -3.38
CA MET A 28 -5.18 2.84 -3.00
C MET A 28 -5.41 4.34 -3.19
N TYR A 29 -6.06 4.75 -4.29
CA TYR A 29 -6.48 6.13 -4.49
C TYR A 29 -7.37 6.64 -3.34
N TYR A 30 -8.41 5.89 -2.97
CA TYR A 30 -9.31 6.30 -1.89
C TYR A 30 -8.62 6.30 -0.53
N ALA A 31 -7.71 5.36 -0.26
CA ALA A 31 -6.94 5.32 0.97
C ALA A 31 -6.02 6.55 1.10
N LEU A 32 -5.31 6.92 0.04
CA LEU A 32 -4.48 8.14 0.00
C LEU A 32 -5.33 9.42 0.08
N LYS A 33 -6.52 9.42 -0.53
CA LYS A 33 -7.42 10.56 -0.52
C LYS A 33 -7.87 10.98 0.88
N VAL A 34 -8.04 10.03 1.81
CA VAL A 34 -8.36 10.33 3.21
C VAL A 34 -7.37 11.34 3.81
N TRP A 35 -6.09 11.25 3.44
CA TRP A 35 -5.06 12.17 3.91
C TRP A 35 -5.06 13.49 3.14
N SER A 36 -5.25 13.46 1.81
CA SER A 36 -5.41 14.67 1.00
C SER A 36 -6.59 15.55 1.40
N ASP A 37 -7.64 14.96 1.97
CA ASP A 37 -8.83 15.69 2.40
C ASP A 37 -8.60 16.49 3.70
N ILE A 38 -7.58 16.14 4.50
CA ILE A 38 -7.31 16.74 5.83
C ILE A 38 -5.94 17.40 5.97
N ALA A 39 -5.05 17.23 4.99
CA ALA A 39 -3.70 17.79 4.95
C ALA A 39 -3.43 18.45 3.59
N PRO A 40 -2.50 19.41 3.49
CA PRO A 40 -2.15 20.06 2.21
C PRO A 40 -1.32 19.16 1.29
N LEU A 41 -1.69 17.88 1.19
CA LEU A 41 -1.05 16.83 0.39
C LEU A 41 -1.91 16.46 -0.81
N ASN A 42 -1.27 16.19 -1.94
CA ASN A 42 -1.90 15.66 -3.14
C ASN A 42 -1.14 14.42 -3.61
N PHE A 43 -1.84 13.33 -3.89
CA PHE A 43 -1.23 12.11 -4.40
C PHE A 43 -1.57 11.91 -5.86
N HIS A 44 -0.60 11.49 -6.66
CA HIS A 44 -0.80 11.18 -8.07
C HIS A 44 -0.13 9.86 -8.45
N GLU A 45 -0.88 8.96 -9.06
CA GLU A 45 -0.33 7.68 -9.52
C GLU A 45 0.52 7.90 -10.78
N VAL A 46 1.74 7.35 -10.79
CA VAL A 46 2.69 7.44 -11.91
C VAL A 46 2.94 6.07 -12.55
N ALA A 47 3.21 6.07 -13.85
CA ALA A 47 3.55 4.85 -14.59
C ALA A 47 5.06 4.51 -14.55
N GLY A 48 5.91 5.52 -14.25
CA GLY A 48 7.37 5.40 -14.21
C GLY A 48 7.88 4.52 -13.06
N SER A 49 9.17 4.21 -13.05
CA SER A 49 9.77 3.39 -11.98
C SER A 49 10.03 4.16 -10.68
N ASP A 50 10.11 5.49 -10.78
CA ASP A 50 10.47 6.40 -9.69
C ASP A 50 9.18 7.04 -9.14
N ALA A 51 8.89 6.79 -7.87
CA ALA A 51 7.73 7.31 -7.15
C ALA A 51 8.09 7.49 -5.67
N ASP A 52 7.56 8.53 -5.04
CA ASP A 52 7.79 8.84 -3.62
C ASP A 52 7.21 7.76 -2.68
N ILE A 53 6.18 7.05 -3.16
CA ILE A 53 5.53 5.95 -2.45
C ILE A 53 5.39 4.75 -3.41
N GLN A 54 6.18 3.70 -3.19
CA GLN A 54 5.95 2.41 -3.87
C GLN A 54 5.04 1.55 -3.01
N ILE A 55 4.04 0.94 -3.65
CA ILE A 55 3.09 0.03 -3.02
C ILE A 55 3.31 -1.37 -3.56
N ASP A 56 3.63 -2.30 -2.66
CA ASP A 56 3.89 -3.69 -3.01
C ASP A 56 3.12 -4.70 -2.16
N PHE A 57 2.88 -5.86 -2.78
CA PHE A 57 2.37 -7.07 -2.15
C PHE A 57 3.48 -8.11 -2.19
N THR A 58 4.03 -8.43 -1.03
CA THR A 58 5.21 -9.29 -0.85
C THR A 58 4.94 -10.35 0.23
N LYS A 59 5.79 -11.37 0.34
CA LYS A 59 5.62 -12.46 1.31
C LYS A 59 6.89 -12.67 2.09
N ALA A 60 6.77 -13.12 3.33
CA ALA A 60 7.90 -13.51 4.18
C ALA A 60 9.06 -12.51 4.10
N ASP A 61 10.29 -12.98 3.91
CA ASP A 61 11.44 -12.12 3.64
C ASP A 61 11.35 -11.46 2.26
N HIS A 62 11.40 -10.13 2.25
CA HIS A 62 11.25 -9.29 1.06
C HIS A 62 12.27 -8.13 1.04
N ASP A 63 13.48 -8.41 1.51
CA ASP A 63 14.70 -7.60 1.32
C ASP A 63 14.72 -6.22 2.01
N ASP A 64 13.82 -5.96 2.96
CA ASP A 64 13.79 -4.72 3.75
C ASP A 64 14.14 -4.92 5.25
N GLY A 65 14.36 -6.17 5.67
CA GLY A 65 14.70 -6.54 7.05
C GLY A 65 13.50 -6.72 7.98
N TYR A 66 12.27 -6.61 7.47
CA TYR A 66 11.02 -6.76 8.22
C TYR A 66 10.16 -7.86 7.58
N PRO A 67 10.52 -9.15 7.73
CA PRO A 67 9.80 -10.22 7.06
C PRO A 67 8.35 -10.34 7.58
N PHE A 68 7.42 -10.66 6.70
CA PHE A 68 6.06 -11.04 7.10
C PHE A 68 6.03 -12.43 7.74
N ASP A 69 5.02 -12.64 8.59
CA ASP A 69 4.83 -13.84 9.42
C ASP A 69 3.73 -14.79 8.90
N GLY A 70 3.10 -14.45 7.78
CA GLY A 70 2.10 -15.25 7.10
C GLY A 70 0.66 -15.01 7.61
N PRO A 71 -0.30 -15.87 7.22
CA PRO A 71 -1.72 -15.56 7.34
C PRO A 71 -2.19 -15.30 8.78
N GLY A 72 -2.90 -14.19 8.98
CA GLY A 72 -3.46 -13.75 10.26
C GLY A 72 -2.48 -13.01 11.15
N GLY A 73 -1.27 -12.72 10.66
CA GLY A 73 -0.22 -11.99 11.37
C GLY A 73 -0.18 -10.50 11.03
N THR A 74 1.01 -10.01 10.70
CA THR A 74 1.29 -8.64 10.28
C THR A 74 0.80 -8.43 8.85
N VAL A 75 -0.28 -7.67 8.69
CA VAL A 75 -0.94 -7.50 7.38
C VAL A 75 -0.24 -6.51 6.44
N ALA A 76 0.54 -5.56 6.98
CA ALA A 76 1.24 -4.54 6.20
C ALA A 76 2.24 -3.78 7.08
N HIS A 77 3.23 -3.13 6.44
CA HIS A 77 4.04 -2.08 7.04
C HIS A 77 4.35 -0.96 6.05
N ALA A 78 4.83 0.16 6.56
CA ALA A 78 5.29 1.29 5.75
C ALA A 78 6.51 1.95 6.39
N PHE A 79 7.33 2.58 5.56
CA PHE A 79 8.50 3.32 5.99
C PHE A 79 8.24 4.83 6.00
N PHE A 80 8.91 5.54 6.91
CA PHE A 80 8.89 7.00 6.93
C PHE A 80 9.49 7.60 5.64
N PRO A 81 9.10 8.83 5.27
CA PRO A 81 9.81 9.61 4.25
C PRO A 81 11.29 9.78 4.59
N GLY A 82 12.14 9.94 3.58
CA GLY A 82 13.59 10.08 3.75
C GLY A 82 14.39 9.70 2.50
N GLU A 83 15.71 9.55 2.66
CA GLU A 83 16.65 9.30 1.54
C GLU A 83 17.00 7.82 1.35
N ARG A 84 16.46 6.92 2.19
CA ARG A 84 16.70 5.48 2.08
C ARG A 84 15.92 4.92 0.90
N PHE A 85 16.41 3.81 0.32
CA PHE A 85 15.76 3.21 -0.84
C PHE A 85 14.34 2.68 -0.58
N THR A 86 13.98 2.41 0.68
CA THR A 86 12.61 2.02 1.10
C THR A 86 11.80 3.19 1.63
N ALA A 87 12.33 4.41 1.64
CA ALA A 87 11.64 5.54 2.25
C ALA A 87 10.31 5.82 1.55
N GLY A 88 9.24 5.98 2.33
CA GLY A 88 7.88 6.14 1.82
C GLY A 88 7.22 4.86 1.32
N ASP A 89 7.97 3.78 1.09
CA ASP A 89 7.41 2.52 0.58
C ASP A 89 6.45 1.88 1.58
N THR A 90 5.41 1.23 1.04
CA THR A 90 4.38 0.51 1.78
C THR A 90 4.26 -0.90 1.24
N HIS A 91 4.40 -1.89 2.12
CA HIS A 91 4.31 -3.30 1.79
C HIS A 91 3.10 -3.94 2.47
N PHE A 92 2.39 -4.78 1.72
CA PHE A 92 1.23 -5.56 2.16
C PHE A 92 1.60 -7.04 2.11
N ASP A 93 1.22 -7.82 3.12
CA ASP A 93 1.48 -9.25 3.12
C ASP A 93 0.57 -9.95 2.09
N ASP A 94 1.17 -10.54 1.06
CA ASP A 94 0.48 -11.26 -0.02
C ASP A 94 0.05 -12.67 0.42
N ASP A 95 0.43 -13.14 1.61
CA ASP A 95 -0.16 -14.33 2.23
C ASP A 95 -1.55 -14.06 2.84
N GLU A 96 -1.97 -12.79 2.95
CA GLU A 96 -3.30 -12.44 3.44
C GLU A 96 -4.41 -12.59 2.39
N ALA A 97 -5.59 -12.97 2.86
CA ALA A 97 -6.80 -13.09 2.05
C ALA A 97 -7.45 -11.71 1.83
N TRP A 98 -6.81 -10.87 1.01
CA TRP A 98 -7.30 -9.55 0.68
C TRP A 98 -8.67 -9.58 -0.03
N THR A 99 -9.65 -8.88 0.53
CA THR A 99 -10.99 -8.79 -0.06
C THR A 99 -11.56 -7.37 -0.01
N PHE A 100 -12.49 -7.06 -0.93
CA PHE A 100 -13.20 -5.80 -0.93
C PHE A 100 -14.70 -6.07 -1.08
N ARG A 101 -15.47 -5.61 -0.09
CA ARG A 101 -16.94 -5.78 -0.04
C ARG A 101 -17.41 -7.25 -0.15
N SER A 102 -16.67 -8.18 0.45
CA SER A 102 -17.11 -9.57 0.58
C SER A 102 -18.10 -9.73 1.74
N PRO A 103 -19.31 -10.26 1.52
CA PRO A 103 -20.23 -10.58 2.60
C PRO A 103 -19.60 -11.62 3.54
N GLY A 104 -19.36 -11.26 4.80
CA GLY A 104 -18.89 -12.19 5.86
C GLY A 104 -17.39 -12.16 6.19
N MET A 105 -16.57 -11.43 5.43
CA MET A 105 -15.15 -11.20 5.75
C MET A 105 -14.91 -9.70 5.87
N GLY A 106 -14.24 -9.29 6.94
CA GLY A 106 -14.02 -7.89 7.31
C GLY A 106 -13.50 -7.05 6.16
N THR A 107 -13.92 -5.78 6.13
CA THR A 107 -13.47 -4.79 5.16
C THR A 107 -11.94 -4.66 5.19
N LEU A 108 -11.31 -4.59 4.02
CA LEU A 108 -9.92 -4.19 3.83
C LEU A 108 -9.60 -2.95 4.68
N CYS A 109 -8.84 -3.11 5.76
CA CYS A 109 -8.23 -2.01 6.48
C CYS A 109 -6.87 -1.70 5.85
N VAL A 110 -6.85 -0.90 4.79
CA VAL A 110 -5.61 -0.28 4.32
C VAL A 110 -5.23 0.80 5.32
N PHE A 111 -4.37 0.48 6.29
CA PHE A 111 -3.69 1.51 7.06
C PHE A 111 -2.50 2.01 6.25
N LEU A 112 -2.76 2.90 5.30
CA LEU A 112 -1.69 3.71 4.70
C LEU A 112 -1.22 4.66 5.80
N CYS A 113 -0.11 4.28 6.43
CA CYS A 113 0.55 5.09 7.44
C CYS A 113 1.23 6.24 6.69
N CYS A 114 0.51 7.35 6.48
CA CYS A 114 1.14 8.64 6.16
C CYS A 114 1.84 9.14 7.43
N ALA A 115 2.90 8.44 7.83
CA ALA A 115 3.67 8.76 9.00
C ALA A 115 4.57 9.95 8.65
N ASN A 116 4.12 11.15 9.02
CA ASN A 116 4.85 12.42 8.98
C ASN A 116 5.57 12.73 7.67
N VAL A 117 4.87 13.41 6.77
CA VAL A 117 5.50 14.33 5.82
C VAL A 117 6.06 15.53 6.61
N ARG A 118 7.25 15.36 7.20
CA ARG A 118 8.15 16.42 7.71
C ARG A 118 9.57 15.92 7.85
#